data_AF-A0A836W6G3-F1
#
_entry.id   AF-A0A836W6G3-F1
#
_cell.length_a   1.000
_cell.length_b   1.000
_cell.length_c   1.000
_cell.angle_alpha   90.00
_cell.angle_beta   90.00
_cell.angle_gamma   90.00
#
_symmetry.space_group_name_H-M   'P 1'
#
loop_
_entity.id
_entity.type
_entity.pdbx_description
1 polymer ?
#
loop_
_entity_poly.entity_id
_entity_poly.type
_entity_poly.pdbx_seq_one_letter_code
_entity_poly.pdbx_strand_id
1 'polypeptide(L)'
;MKSFLQQALKRKKWQPCTKLTERCEFWVWEKDYLRPECCTDHLKELLFFTEELLTKHGIFHWLDFGSLLGAIRNEEMLLWDTDIDFGFLKADIEQVLALKQEIEIAGYYFDTSDKNVLRICYSPINTQHVDLFPWEEENEYLKSNWLKEKAEKFYFPSQFISELKPVILYDKSFPAPSPIDDFLSTYRYGIGYMTPQRFVLSSIPEIAPEEFTPIVEQLLDEIRERDYYIQQLENRIFIKRFWKWYNHSNSILARIIRTSYQSTKNR
;
A
#
# COMPACT_ATOMS: atom_id res chain seq x y z
N MET A 1 -44.05 13.91 3.76
CA MET A 1 -42.88 13.05 4.09
C MET A 1 -42.04 12.59 2.90
N LYS A 2 -42.47 12.73 1.63
CA LYS A 2 -41.63 12.41 0.46
C LYS A 2 -40.57 13.48 0.12
N SER A 3 -40.65 14.69 0.71
CA SER A 3 -39.75 15.81 0.37
C SER A 3 -38.44 15.85 1.17
N PHE A 4 -38.34 15.17 2.31
CA PHE A 4 -37.10 15.12 3.12
C PHE A 4 -36.12 14.05 2.62
N LEU A 5 -36.63 12.91 2.14
CA LEU A 5 -35.81 11.80 1.60
C LEU A 5 -35.16 12.15 0.26
N GLN A 6 -35.82 12.94 -0.59
CA GLN A 6 -35.22 13.41 -1.85
C GLN A 6 -34.13 14.50 -1.65
N GLN A 7 -34.11 15.19 -0.50
CA GLN A 7 -33.04 16.12 -0.15
C GLN A 7 -31.81 15.44 0.44
N ALA A 8 -31.95 14.24 1.02
CA ALA A 8 -30.86 13.49 1.64
C ALA A 8 -30.01 12.65 0.66
N LEU A 9 -30.48 12.45 -0.58
CA LEU A 9 -29.78 11.69 -1.63
C LEU A 9 -29.31 12.57 -2.80
N LYS A 10 -28.92 13.83 -2.54
CA LYS A 10 -27.92 14.45 -3.42
C LYS A 10 -26.63 13.70 -3.17
N ARG A 11 -26.36 12.64 -3.96
CA ARG A 11 -25.03 12.00 -4.05
C ARG A 11 -24.02 13.13 -4.04
N LYS A 12 -23.26 13.23 -2.94
CA LYS A 12 -22.24 14.27 -2.76
C LYS A 12 -21.36 14.16 -4.00
N LYS A 13 -21.37 15.20 -4.85
CA LYS A 13 -20.72 15.13 -6.17
C LYS A 13 -19.28 14.69 -5.94
N TRP A 14 -18.91 13.51 -6.41
CA TRP A 14 -17.58 12.94 -6.21
C TRP A 14 -16.53 13.99 -6.59
N GLN A 15 -15.56 14.20 -5.70
CA GLN A 15 -14.47 15.14 -5.90
C GLN A 15 -13.16 14.35 -5.94
N PRO A 16 -12.23 14.69 -6.86
CA PRO A 16 -10.88 14.16 -6.83
C PRO A 16 -10.22 14.35 -5.45
N CYS A 17 -9.49 13.34 -4.98
CA CYS A 17 -8.69 13.51 -3.76
C CYS A 17 -7.46 14.38 -4.02
N THR A 18 -6.93 14.99 -2.96
CA THR A 18 -5.75 15.88 -2.99
C THR A 18 -4.86 15.60 -1.77
N LYS A 19 -3.74 16.31 -1.61
CA LYS A 19 -2.93 16.29 -0.38
C LYS A 19 -3.69 16.77 0.88
N LEU A 20 -4.82 17.48 0.70
CA LEU A 20 -5.63 18.03 1.80
C LEU A 20 -6.85 17.16 2.14
N THR A 21 -7.06 16.05 1.43
CA THR A 21 -8.18 15.12 1.66
C THR A 21 -7.66 13.72 1.89
N GLU A 22 -8.48 12.84 2.46
CA GLU A 22 -8.19 11.40 2.44
C GLU A 22 -8.20 10.87 0.99
N ARG A 23 -7.55 9.73 0.76
CA ARG A 23 -7.58 9.02 -0.53
C ARG A 23 -8.99 8.55 -0.85
N CYS A 24 -9.33 8.37 -2.13
CA CYS A 24 -10.62 7.82 -2.49
C CYS A 24 -10.77 6.37 -1.99
N GLU A 25 -11.96 6.00 -1.52
CA GLU A 25 -12.29 4.62 -1.16
C GLU A 25 -12.80 3.87 -2.39
N PHE A 26 -12.04 2.87 -2.86
CA PHE A 26 -12.41 2.04 -4.03
C PHE A 26 -12.13 0.55 -3.83
N TRP A 27 -11.51 0.15 -2.71
CA TRP A 27 -11.02 -1.22 -2.54
C TRP A 27 -12.03 -2.17 -1.88
N VAL A 28 -13.09 -1.64 -1.26
CA VAL A 28 -13.98 -2.40 -0.35
C VAL A 28 -15.24 -2.92 -1.05
N TRP A 29 -15.65 -2.34 -2.18
CA TRP A 29 -17.07 -2.37 -2.56
C TRP A 29 -17.44 -3.39 -3.64
N GLU A 30 -16.61 -3.63 -4.67
CA GLU A 30 -16.92 -4.60 -5.75
C GLU A 30 -15.78 -4.83 -6.75
N LYS A 31 -15.88 -5.86 -7.61
CA LYS A 31 -14.93 -6.11 -8.71
C LYS A 31 -14.82 -4.93 -9.68
N ASP A 32 -15.89 -4.13 -9.81
CA ASP A 32 -15.97 -3.00 -10.73
C ASP A 32 -15.52 -1.66 -10.12
N TYR A 33 -15.28 -1.61 -8.80
CA TYR A 33 -14.71 -0.41 -8.17
C TYR A 33 -13.21 -0.36 -8.41
N LEU A 34 -12.81 0.33 -9.46
CA LEU A 34 -11.41 0.54 -9.83
C LEU A 34 -10.86 1.81 -9.18
N ARG A 35 -9.54 1.87 -9.03
CA ARG A 35 -8.82 3.04 -8.54
C ARG A 35 -9.21 4.27 -9.39
N PRO A 36 -9.75 5.34 -8.78
CA PRO A 36 -10.10 6.54 -9.52
C PRO A 36 -8.88 7.20 -10.14
N GLU A 37 -9.08 7.94 -11.24
CA GLU A 37 -8.02 8.61 -12.00
C GLU A 37 -7.12 9.48 -11.12
N CYS A 38 -7.70 10.29 -10.23
CA CYS A 38 -6.92 11.11 -9.31
C CYS A 38 -5.98 10.29 -8.41
N CYS A 39 -6.40 9.09 -8.00
CA CYS A 39 -5.55 8.20 -7.20
C CYS A 39 -4.42 7.62 -8.05
N THR A 40 -4.73 7.24 -9.30
CA THR A 40 -3.70 6.80 -10.26
C THR A 40 -2.68 7.90 -10.52
N ASP A 41 -3.09 9.15 -10.70
CA ASP A 41 -2.18 10.28 -10.91
C ASP A 41 -1.25 10.49 -9.72
N HIS A 42 -1.77 10.45 -8.49
CA HIS A 42 -0.97 10.60 -7.28
C HIS A 42 0.05 9.46 -7.11
N LEU A 43 -0.33 8.22 -7.42
CA LEU A 43 0.60 7.09 -7.39
C LEU A 43 1.66 7.17 -8.50
N LYS A 44 1.30 7.65 -9.69
CA LYS A 44 2.26 7.90 -10.78
C LYS A 44 3.26 8.98 -10.42
N GLU A 45 2.81 10.06 -9.80
CA GLU A 45 3.66 11.13 -9.28
C GLU A 45 4.68 10.56 -8.27
N LEU A 46 4.20 9.79 -7.30
CA LEU A 46 5.02 9.14 -6.28
C LEU A 46 5.99 8.10 -6.85
N LEU A 47 5.56 7.29 -7.83
CA LEU A 47 6.39 6.31 -8.53
C LEU A 47 7.60 6.99 -9.18
N PHE A 48 7.34 8.03 -9.98
CA PHE A 48 8.40 8.73 -10.72
C PHE A 48 9.34 9.49 -9.79
N PHE A 49 8.79 10.16 -8.77
CA PHE A 49 9.59 10.82 -7.76
C PHE A 49 10.51 9.83 -7.04
N THR A 50 10.00 8.67 -6.65
CA THR A 50 10.76 7.68 -5.88
C THR A 50 11.89 7.07 -6.69
N GLU A 51 11.61 6.65 -7.93
CA GLU A 51 12.64 6.15 -8.85
C GLU A 51 13.77 7.17 -9.07
N GLU A 52 13.40 8.41 -9.39
CA GLU A 52 14.38 9.49 -9.62
C GLU A 52 15.20 9.77 -8.37
N LEU A 53 14.57 9.78 -7.19
CA LEU A 53 15.23 9.99 -5.90
C LEU A 53 16.21 8.86 -5.58
N LEU A 54 15.78 7.60 -5.65
CA LEU A 54 16.63 6.45 -5.31
C LEU A 54 17.80 6.32 -6.29
N THR A 55 17.56 6.46 -7.59
CA THR A 55 18.60 6.44 -8.63
C THR A 55 19.60 7.57 -8.43
N LYS A 56 19.14 8.81 -8.16
CA LYS A 56 20.02 9.96 -7.90
C LYS A 56 20.97 9.74 -6.72
N HIS A 57 20.53 9.04 -5.69
CA HIS A 57 21.32 8.73 -4.50
C HIS A 57 22.10 7.42 -4.59
N GLY A 58 22.08 6.74 -5.75
CA GLY A 58 22.81 5.50 -5.98
C GLY A 58 22.32 4.33 -5.13
N ILE A 59 21.07 4.37 -4.67
CA ILE A 59 20.47 3.29 -3.89
C ILE A 59 20.08 2.17 -4.84
N PHE A 60 20.52 0.95 -4.58
CA PHE A 60 20.17 -0.21 -5.41
C PHE A 60 18.74 -0.65 -5.11
N HIS A 61 17.85 -0.54 -6.10
CA HIS A 61 16.41 -0.77 -5.94
C HIS A 61 15.80 -1.42 -7.19
N TRP A 62 14.60 -1.98 -7.04
CA TRP A 62 13.84 -2.61 -8.12
C TRP A 62 12.33 -2.51 -7.87
N LEU A 63 11.53 -2.53 -8.93
CA LEU A 63 10.08 -2.73 -8.82
C LEU A 63 9.78 -4.16 -8.34
N ASP A 64 8.82 -4.28 -7.43
CA ASP A 64 8.39 -5.57 -6.90
C ASP A 64 6.86 -5.69 -6.87
N PHE A 65 6.34 -6.84 -6.44
CA PHE A 65 4.93 -7.13 -6.17
C PHE A 65 3.97 -6.57 -7.25
N GLY A 66 2.93 -5.83 -6.83
CA GLY A 66 1.82 -5.43 -7.70
C GLY A 66 2.25 -4.43 -8.76
N SER A 67 3.24 -3.61 -8.43
CA SER A 67 3.86 -2.66 -9.35
C SER A 67 4.61 -3.36 -10.49
N LEU A 68 5.43 -4.35 -10.16
CA LEU A 68 6.14 -5.17 -11.15
C LEU A 68 5.15 -5.98 -12.00
N LEU A 69 4.12 -6.56 -11.37
CA LEU A 69 3.10 -7.32 -12.08
C LEU A 69 2.31 -6.45 -13.06
N GLY A 70 1.98 -5.22 -12.68
CA GLY A 70 1.35 -4.24 -13.55
C GLY A 70 2.21 -3.91 -14.76
N ALA A 71 3.50 -3.60 -14.52
CA ALA A 71 4.47 -3.33 -15.58
C ALA A 71 4.53 -4.47 -16.61
N ILE A 72 4.57 -5.73 -16.16
CA ILE A 72 4.63 -6.89 -17.06
C ILE A 72 3.33 -7.18 -17.80
N ARG A 73 2.18 -6.99 -17.17
CA ARG A 73 0.90 -7.35 -17.80
C ARG A 73 0.41 -6.29 -18.78
N ASN A 74 0.49 -5.03 -18.38
CA ASN A 74 -0.23 -3.95 -19.04
C ASN A 74 0.66 -2.72 -19.31
N GLU A 75 1.93 -2.72 -18.89
CA GLU A 75 2.80 -1.53 -18.86
C GLU A 75 2.18 -0.37 -18.04
N GLU A 76 1.24 -0.70 -17.16
CA GLU A 76 0.49 0.20 -16.29
C GLU A 76 0.28 -0.45 -14.92
N MET A 77 0.03 0.34 -13.89
CA MET A 77 -0.31 -0.22 -12.57
C MET A 77 -1.63 -1.01 -12.66
N LEU A 78 -1.75 -2.06 -11.85
CA LEU A 78 -3.02 -2.77 -11.71
C LEU A 78 -4.10 -1.80 -11.23
N LEU A 79 -5.25 -1.78 -11.90
CA LEU A 79 -6.32 -0.82 -11.65
C LEU A 79 -6.99 -0.98 -10.27
N TRP A 80 -6.77 -2.11 -9.59
CA TRP A 80 -7.28 -2.37 -8.24
C TRP A 80 -6.21 -2.25 -7.15
N ASP A 81 -4.95 -1.97 -7.50
CA ASP A 81 -3.90 -1.73 -6.50
C ASP A 81 -4.04 -0.37 -5.83
N THR A 82 -3.43 -0.20 -4.65
CA THR A 82 -3.60 1.03 -3.86
C THR A 82 -2.31 1.79 -3.56
N ASP A 83 -1.18 1.23 -3.99
CA ASP A 83 0.19 1.56 -3.60
C ASP A 83 1.17 1.17 -4.72
N ILE A 84 2.44 1.48 -4.48
CA ILE A 84 3.58 1.13 -5.33
C ILE A 84 4.64 0.44 -4.50
N ASP A 85 5.32 -0.54 -5.07
CA ASP A 85 6.23 -1.42 -4.35
C ASP A 85 7.63 -1.37 -4.96
N PHE A 86 8.61 -0.97 -4.14
CA PHE A 86 10.03 -1.13 -4.45
C PHE A 86 10.73 -1.99 -3.42
N GLY A 87 11.60 -2.90 -3.89
CA GLY A 87 12.61 -3.53 -3.05
C GLY A 87 13.92 -2.74 -3.08
N PHE A 88 14.65 -2.75 -1.97
CA PHE A 88 16.03 -2.25 -1.89
C PHE A 88 16.85 -3.09 -0.90
N LEU A 89 18.18 -2.98 -0.96
CA LEU A 89 19.04 -3.69 -0.01
C LEU A 89 19.00 -3.05 1.38
N LYS A 90 18.73 -3.85 2.42
CA LYS A 90 18.69 -3.40 3.81
C LYS A 90 19.99 -2.75 4.28
N ALA A 91 21.12 -3.08 3.66
CA ALA A 91 22.41 -2.43 3.90
C ALA A 91 22.34 -0.90 3.67
N ASP A 92 21.46 -0.45 2.77
CA ASP A 92 21.25 0.96 2.42
C ASP A 92 20.16 1.65 3.25
N ILE A 93 19.61 0.99 4.26
CA ILE A 93 18.47 1.53 5.03
C ILE A 93 18.78 2.90 5.67
N GLU A 94 19.99 3.10 6.18
CA GLU A 94 20.39 4.39 6.76
C GLU A 94 20.50 5.48 5.69
N GLN A 95 20.91 5.12 4.46
CA GLN A 95 20.93 6.04 3.32
C GLN A 95 19.51 6.46 2.94
N VAL A 96 18.58 5.50 2.85
CA VAL A 96 17.16 5.75 2.57
C VAL A 96 16.54 6.63 3.68
N LEU A 97 16.84 6.35 4.96
CA LEU A 97 16.35 7.14 6.08
C LEU A 97 16.86 8.58 6.04
N ALA A 98 18.09 8.81 5.56
CA ALA A 98 18.67 10.14 5.41
C ALA A 98 17.96 11.00 4.34
N LEU A 99 17.18 10.39 3.43
CA LEU A 99 16.44 11.11 2.38
C LEU A 99 15.23 11.89 2.90
N LYS A 100 14.88 11.73 4.19
CA LYS A 100 13.70 12.35 4.81
C LYS A 100 13.51 13.82 4.45
N GLN A 101 14.57 14.61 4.56
CA GLN A 101 14.48 16.05 4.32
C GLN A 101 14.16 16.36 2.85
N GLU A 102 14.73 15.63 1.89
CA GLU A 102 14.46 15.83 0.46
C GLU A 102 13.02 15.43 0.10
N ILE A 103 12.53 14.33 0.67
CA ILE A 103 11.15 13.86 0.53
C ILE A 103 10.16 14.90 1.08
N GLU A 104 10.43 15.46 2.26
CA GLU A 104 9.58 16.47 2.89
C GLU A 104 9.63 17.82 2.14
N ILE A 105 10.79 18.22 1.61
CA ILE A 105 10.92 19.42 0.76
C ILE A 105 10.13 19.26 -0.55
N ALA A 106 10.09 18.08 -1.13
CA ALA A 106 9.25 17.76 -2.29
C ALA A 106 7.74 17.75 -1.94
N GLY A 107 7.39 17.93 -0.67
CA GLY A 107 6.01 18.05 -0.19
C GLY A 107 5.33 16.71 0.05
N TYR A 108 6.08 15.61 0.15
CA TYR A 108 5.57 14.29 0.53
C TYR A 108 5.79 14.04 2.02
N TYR A 109 5.20 12.97 2.53
CA TYR A 109 5.37 12.56 3.92
C TYR A 109 6.15 11.25 3.99
N PHE A 110 7.26 11.24 4.72
CA PHE A 110 8.05 10.02 4.91
C PHE A 110 7.68 9.33 6.23
N ASP A 111 6.93 8.24 6.13
CA ASP A 111 6.54 7.40 7.26
C ASP A 111 7.58 6.31 7.50
N THR A 112 8.29 6.42 8.62
CA THR A 112 9.30 5.47 9.08
C THR A 112 8.85 4.78 10.38
N SER A 113 7.55 4.76 10.66
CA SER A 113 7.01 4.21 11.92
C SER A 113 7.10 2.68 11.96
N ASP A 114 7.00 2.02 10.80
CA ASP A 114 7.34 0.61 10.63
C ASP A 114 8.78 0.50 10.13
N LYS A 115 9.61 -0.27 10.82
CA LYS A 115 11.01 -0.49 10.43
C LYS A 115 11.15 -1.56 9.35
N ASN A 116 10.10 -2.34 9.12
CA ASN A 116 10.10 -3.42 8.13
C ASN A 116 9.64 -2.95 6.75
N VAL A 117 9.00 -1.77 6.67
CA VAL A 117 8.60 -1.09 5.42
C VAL A 117 8.60 0.40 5.65
N LEU A 118 9.38 1.13 4.87
CA LEU A 118 9.37 2.59 4.87
C LEU A 118 8.36 3.07 3.83
N ARG A 119 7.64 4.17 4.07
CA ARG A 119 6.65 4.66 3.11
C ARG A 119 6.85 6.11 2.73
N ILE A 120 6.82 6.38 1.42
CA ILE A 120 6.69 7.74 0.90
C ILE A 120 5.21 7.97 0.57
N CYS A 121 4.52 8.67 1.47
CA CYS A 121 3.10 8.97 1.38
C CYS A 121 2.86 10.30 0.64
N TYR A 122 1.75 10.39 -0.09
CA TYR A 122 1.36 11.60 -0.82
C TYR A 122 1.25 12.82 0.10
N SER A 123 0.76 12.62 1.32
CA SER A 123 0.76 13.59 2.43
C SER A 123 0.45 12.89 3.76
N PRO A 124 0.48 13.60 4.91
CA PRO A 124 0.01 13.03 6.17
C PRO A 124 -1.50 12.73 6.22
N ILE A 125 -2.30 13.29 5.30
CA ILE A 125 -3.77 13.12 5.24
C ILE A 125 -4.14 12.10 4.16
N ASN A 126 -3.62 12.28 2.96
CA ASN A 126 -3.76 11.34 1.85
C ASN A 126 -2.65 10.29 1.90
N THR A 127 -3.00 9.10 2.36
CA THR A 127 -2.06 8.02 2.66
C THR A 127 -1.78 7.08 1.49
N GLN A 128 -2.06 7.49 0.25
CA GLN A 128 -1.50 6.79 -0.92
C GLN A 128 0.03 6.86 -0.86
N HIS A 129 0.71 5.79 -1.21
CA HIS A 129 2.12 5.66 -0.89
C HIS A 129 2.89 4.76 -1.85
N VAL A 130 4.21 4.91 -1.79
CA VAL A 130 5.18 3.89 -2.19
C VAL A 130 5.66 3.17 -0.95
N ASP A 131 5.57 1.85 -0.94
CA ASP A 131 6.23 0.95 0.01
C ASP A 131 7.67 0.67 -0.46
N LEU A 132 8.63 0.90 0.45
CA LEU A 132 10.04 0.58 0.29
C LEU A 132 10.38 -0.60 1.21
N PHE A 133 10.60 -1.76 0.60
CA PHE A 133 10.90 -3.01 1.29
C PHE A 133 12.41 -3.21 1.45
N PRO A 134 12.96 -3.13 2.67
CA PRO A 134 14.33 -3.54 2.93
C PRO A 134 14.44 -5.07 2.82
N TRP A 135 15.35 -5.54 1.97
CA TRP A 135 15.71 -6.94 1.81
C TRP A 135 17.15 -7.18 2.30
N GLU A 136 17.30 -8.17 3.18
CA GLU A 136 18.56 -8.61 3.75
C GLU A 136 19.04 -9.86 3.01
N GLU A 137 20.26 -9.82 2.48
CA GLU A 137 20.87 -11.00 1.86
C GLU A 137 21.50 -11.88 2.95
N GLU A 138 21.06 -13.13 3.02
CA GLU A 138 21.60 -14.14 3.93
C GLU A 138 21.61 -15.50 3.23
N ASN A 139 22.80 -16.12 3.15
CA ASN A 139 23.00 -17.43 2.51
C ASN A 139 22.44 -17.49 1.07
N GLU A 140 22.76 -16.48 0.24
CA GLU A 140 22.31 -16.35 -1.16
C GLU A 140 20.78 -16.18 -1.35
N TYR A 141 20.06 -15.83 -0.29
CA TYR A 141 18.63 -15.51 -0.34
C TYR A 141 18.36 -14.11 0.19
N LEU A 142 17.43 -13.41 -0.44
CA LEU A 142 16.89 -12.14 0.03
C LEU A 142 15.71 -12.44 0.94
N LYS A 143 15.80 -11.95 2.16
CA LYS A 143 14.80 -12.08 3.21
C LYS A 143 14.29 -10.71 3.62
N SER A 144 13.01 -10.62 3.91
CA SER A 144 12.42 -9.41 4.51
C SER A 144 11.62 -9.79 5.74
N ASN A 145 11.62 -8.92 6.75
CA ASN A 145 10.82 -9.13 7.95
C ASN A 145 9.41 -8.52 7.84
N TRP A 146 9.06 -8.00 6.67
CA TRP A 146 7.72 -7.51 6.39
C TRP A 146 6.72 -8.68 6.41
N LEU A 147 5.73 -8.59 7.30
CA LEU A 147 4.72 -9.63 7.62
C LEU A 147 5.20 -10.84 8.47
N LYS A 148 6.38 -10.76 9.10
CA LYS A 148 6.88 -11.78 10.05
C LYS A 148 6.79 -13.20 9.47
N GLU A 149 6.09 -14.13 10.13
CA GLU A 149 5.96 -15.55 9.75
C GLU A 149 5.39 -15.78 8.33
N LYS A 150 4.73 -14.79 7.73
CA LYS A 150 4.22 -14.90 6.35
C LYS A 150 5.20 -14.43 5.27
N ALA A 151 6.34 -13.85 5.67
CA ALA A 151 7.32 -13.29 4.75
C ALA A 151 8.12 -14.38 4.01
N GLU A 152 8.30 -15.55 4.65
CA GLU A 152 9.19 -16.62 4.16
C GLU A 152 8.82 -17.11 2.75
N LYS A 153 7.53 -17.15 2.42
CA LYS A 153 7.05 -17.55 1.09
C LYS A 153 7.47 -16.59 -0.03
N PHE A 154 7.89 -15.37 0.33
CA PHE A 154 8.32 -14.35 -0.62
C PHE A 154 9.84 -14.22 -0.70
N TYR A 155 10.59 -14.97 0.12
CA TYR A 155 12.05 -14.99 0.03
C TYR A 155 12.46 -15.57 -1.31
N PHE A 156 13.53 -15.01 -1.90
CA PHE A 156 13.98 -15.39 -3.23
C PHE A 156 15.51 -15.39 -3.33
N PRO A 157 16.11 -16.23 -4.20
CA PRO A 157 17.56 -16.26 -4.38
C PRO A 157 18.15 -14.93 -4.87
N SER A 158 19.31 -14.54 -4.36
CA SER A 158 19.97 -13.27 -4.72
C SER A 158 20.37 -13.16 -6.19
N GLN A 159 20.50 -14.28 -6.89
CA GLN A 159 20.74 -14.30 -8.33
C GLN A 159 19.71 -13.47 -9.13
N PHE A 160 18.46 -13.37 -8.67
CA PHE A 160 17.42 -12.60 -9.38
C PHE A 160 17.67 -11.10 -9.40
N ILE A 161 18.49 -10.60 -8.46
CA ILE A 161 18.90 -9.20 -8.40
C ILE A 161 20.39 -9.01 -8.72
N SER A 162 21.11 -10.08 -9.09
CA SER A 162 22.53 -9.98 -9.48
C SER A 162 22.72 -9.14 -10.75
N GLU A 163 21.73 -9.17 -11.64
CA GLU A 163 21.63 -8.28 -12.79
C GLU A 163 20.15 -7.88 -12.96
N LEU A 164 19.82 -6.64 -12.62
CA LEU A 164 18.49 -6.09 -12.86
C LEU A 164 18.31 -5.80 -14.36
N LYS A 165 17.12 -6.10 -14.89
CA LYS A 165 16.74 -5.78 -16.27
C LYS A 165 15.65 -4.71 -16.27
N PRO A 166 15.59 -3.85 -17.31
CA PRO A 166 14.56 -2.84 -17.40
C PRO A 166 13.19 -3.44 -17.71
N VAL A 167 12.15 -2.91 -17.08
CA VAL A 167 10.73 -3.09 -17.45
C VAL A 167 10.09 -1.73 -17.70
N ILE A 168 9.04 -1.69 -18.52
CA ILE A 168 8.33 -0.45 -18.85
C ILE A 168 7.08 -0.31 -17.98
N LEU A 169 6.89 0.87 -17.39
CA LEU A 169 5.69 1.24 -16.64
C LEU A 169 5.38 2.73 -16.92
N TYR A 170 4.25 3.01 -17.59
CA TYR A 170 3.90 4.34 -18.09
C TYR A 170 5.04 4.99 -18.91
N ASP A 171 5.53 4.28 -19.92
CA ASP A 171 6.59 4.71 -20.85
C ASP A 171 7.97 5.02 -20.20
N LYS A 172 8.13 4.79 -18.89
CA LYS A 172 9.41 4.91 -18.18
C LYS A 172 9.99 3.53 -17.91
N SER A 173 11.32 3.43 -17.95
CA SER A 173 12.08 2.22 -17.63
C SER A 173 12.37 2.17 -16.14
N PHE A 174 12.14 1.01 -15.53
CA PHE A 174 12.43 0.74 -14.13
C PHE A 174 13.26 -0.54 -13.98
N PRO A 175 14.17 -0.60 -13.00
CA PRO A 175 14.92 -1.82 -12.71
C PRO A 175 14.01 -2.91 -12.13
N ALA A 176 14.18 -4.14 -12.58
CA ALA A 176 13.40 -5.30 -12.12
C ALA A 176 14.25 -6.57 -12.00
N PRO A 177 13.84 -7.51 -11.13
CA PRO A 177 14.48 -8.82 -11.02
C PRO A 177 14.43 -9.62 -12.33
N SER A 178 15.46 -10.44 -12.58
CA SER A 178 15.63 -11.20 -13.82
C SER A 178 16.17 -12.62 -13.56
N PRO A 179 15.71 -13.67 -14.27
CA PRO A 179 14.66 -13.67 -15.28
C PRO A 179 13.27 -13.41 -14.69
N ILE A 180 12.52 -12.50 -15.31
CA ILE A 180 11.33 -11.92 -14.68
C ILE A 180 10.15 -12.88 -14.57
N ASP A 181 9.94 -13.73 -15.58
CA ASP A 181 8.84 -14.69 -15.59
C ASP A 181 9.04 -15.79 -14.53
N ASP A 182 10.28 -16.27 -14.39
CA ASP A 182 10.67 -17.21 -13.34
C ASP A 182 10.48 -16.58 -11.95
N PHE A 183 10.87 -15.30 -11.80
CA PHE A 183 10.72 -14.57 -10.55
C PHE A 183 9.25 -14.43 -10.14
N LEU A 184 8.40 -13.92 -11.03
CA LEU A 184 6.98 -13.69 -10.77
C LEU A 184 6.21 -15.00 -10.55
N SER A 185 6.49 -16.03 -11.35
CA SER A 185 5.81 -17.32 -11.25
C SER A 185 6.23 -18.12 -10.01
N THR A 186 7.51 -18.07 -9.61
CA THR A 186 8.03 -18.90 -8.51
C THR A 186 7.90 -18.24 -7.14
N TYR A 187 8.18 -16.94 -7.05
CA TYR A 187 8.37 -16.26 -5.75
C TYR A 187 7.32 -15.20 -5.42
N ARG A 188 6.34 -14.97 -6.31
CA ARG A 188 5.28 -13.98 -6.09
C ARG A 188 3.87 -14.54 -6.25
N TYR A 189 3.51 -14.96 -7.46
CA TYR A 189 2.10 -15.11 -7.86
C TYR A 189 1.73 -16.49 -8.38
N GLY A 190 2.69 -17.40 -8.63
CA GLY A 190 2.42 -18.72 -9.19
C GLY A 190 2.38 -18.73 -10.73
N ILE A 191 2.34 -19.92 -11.32
CA ILE A 191 2.35 -20.10 -12.79
C ILE A 191 1.21 -19.39 -13.54
N GLY A 192 0.10 -19.10 -12.85
CA GLY A 192 -1.05 -18.39 -13.40
C GLY A 192 -0.95 -16.86 -13.34
N TYR A 193 0.22 -16.30 -13.00
CA TYR A 193 0.38 -14.87 -12.75
C TYR A 193 0.10 -13.96 -13.95
N MET A 194 -0.08 -14.45 -15.18
CA MET A 194 -0.53 -13.60 -16.29
C MET A 194 -2.06 -13.48 -16.36
N THR A 195 -2.80 -14.35 -15.68
CA THR A 195 -4.26 -14.29 -15.62
C THR A 195 -4.70 -13.30 -14.55
N PRO A 196 -5.43 -12.22 -14.90
CA PRO A 196 -5.93 -11.27 -13.92
C PRO A 196 -6.80 -11.93 -12.86
N GLN A 197 -6.40 -11.83 -11.60
CA GLN A 197 -7.19 -12.25 -10.45
C GLN A 197 -7.24 -11.09 -9.46
N ARG A 198 -8.44 -10.57 -9.19
CA ARG A 198 -8.67 -9.57 -8.16
C ARG A 198 -9.22 -10.27 -6.92
N PHE A 199 -8.45 -10.25 -5.83
CA PHE A 199 -8.98 -10.62 -4.52
C PHE A 199 -9.89 -9.47 -4.04
N VAL A 200 -11.19 -9.75 -3.95
CA VAL A 200 -12.14 -8.84 -3.29
C VAL A 200 -12.28 -9.33 -1.87
N LEU A 201 -11.95 -8.48 -0.89
CA LEU A 201 -12.34 -8.69 0.50
C LEU A 201 -13.83 -8.38 0.62
N SER A 202 -14.66 -9.25 0.06
CA SER A 202 -16.09 -9.18 0.25
C SER A 202 -16.45 -9.98 1.50
N SER A 203 -17.07 -9.32 2.47
CA SER A 203 -17.80 -9.99 3.54
C SER A 203 -19.04 -10.72 3.02
N ILE A 204 -19.39 -10.48 1.75
CA ILE A 204 -20.53 -11.08 1.08
C ILE A 204 -20.12 -12.50 0.67
N PRO A 205 -20.87 -13.53 1.09
CA PRO A 205 -20.61 -14.90 0.67
C PRO A 205 -20.66 -15.02 -0.86
N GLU A 206 -19.88 -15.93 -1.43
CA GLU A 206 -20.02 -16.27 -2.84
C GLU A 206 -21.44 -16.80 -3.08
N ILE A 207 -22.19 -16.12 -3.96
CA ILE A 207 -23.55 -16.48 -4.36
C ILE A 207 -23.47 -17.10 -5.76
N ALA A 208 -24.06 -18.27 -5.94
CA ALA A 208 -24.04 -18.95 -7.23
C ALA A 208 -24.85 -18.15 -8.28
N PRO A 209 -24.50 -18.20 -9.59
CA PRO A 209 -25.21 -17.46 -10.62
C PRO A 209 -26.73 -17.71 -10.64
N GLU A 210 -27.16 -18.91 -10.26
CA GLU A 210 -28.56 -19.32 -10.20
C GLU A 210 -29.32 -18.72 -9.01
N GLU A 211 -28.59 -18.21 -8.02
CA GLU A 211 -29.11 -17.58 -6.79
C GLU A 211 -29.17 -16.06 -6.90
N PHE A 212 -28.58 -15.46 -7.95
CA PHE A 212 -28.64 -14.02 -8.25
C PHE A 212 -30.03 -13.60 -8.77
N THR A 213 -30.97 -13.44 -7.84
CA THR A 213 -32.29 -12.86 -8.11
C THR A 213 -32.29 -11.34 -7.87
N PRO A 214 -33.24 -10.57 -8.42
CA PRO A 214 -33.36 -9.13 -8.15
C PRO A 214 -33.50 -8.78 -6.65
N ILE A 215 -34.05 -9.68 -5.85
CA ILE A 215 -34.17 -9.52 -4.40
C ILE A 215 -32.80 -9.69 -3.73
N VAL A 216 -32.01 -10.66 -4.19
CA VAL A 216 -30.64 -10.85 -3.70
C VAL A 216 -29.78 -9.65 -4.06
N GLU A 217 -29.86 -9.13 -5.29
CA GLU A 217 -29.18 -7.91 -5.70
C GLU A 217 -29.53 -6.71 -4.79
N GLN A 218 -30.83 -6.49 -4.53
CA GLN A 218 -31.28 -5.43 -3.62
C GLN A 218 -30.74 -5.61 -2.19
N LEU A 219 -30.74 -6.84 -1.66
CA LEU A 219 -30.23 -7.13 -0.32
C LEU A 219 -28.72 -6.93 -0.23
N LEU A 220 -27.97 -7.27 -1.27
CA LEU A 220 -26.53 -7.02 -1.35
C LEU A 220 -26.22 -5.53 -1.32
N ASP A 221 -26.97 -4.73 -2.08
CA ASP A 221 -26.84 -3.26 -2.06
C ASP A 221 -27.16 -2.69 -0.67
N GLU A 222 -28.21 -3.19 0.00
CA GLU A 222 -28.52 -2.79 1.38
C GLU A 222 -27.42 -3.18 2.37
N ILE A 223 -26.82 -4.36 2.23
CA ILE A 223 -25.70 -4.81 3.06
C ILE A 223 -24.50 -3.89 2.84
N ARG A 224 -24.16 -3.58 1.59
CA ARG A 224 -23.06 -2.67 1.23
C ARG A 224 -23.26 -1.28 1.81
N GLU A 225 -24.45 -0.69 1.67
CA GLU A 225 -24.75 0.62 2.24
C GLU A 225 -24.64 0.62 3.78
N ARG A 226 -25.10 -0.45 4.43
CA ARG A 226 -25.03 -0.59 5.90
C ARG A 226 -23.60 -0.81 6.38
N ASP A 227 -22.80 -1.63 5.70
CA ASP A 227 -21.38 -1.84 6.01
C ASP A 227 -20.59 -0.55 5.84
N TYR A 228 -20.85 0.21 4.77
CA TYR A 228 -20.27 1.55 4.58
C TYR A 228 -20.65 2.48 5.74
N TYR A 229 -21.92 2.52 6.11
CA TYR A 229 -22.39 3.35 7.22
C TYR A 229 -21.77 2.94 8.56
N ILE A 230 -21.65 1.64 8.84
CA ILE A 230 -20.99 1.12 10.04
C ILE A 230 -19.53 1.55 10.04
N GLN A 231 -18.80 1.40 8.94
CA GLN A 231 -17.39 1.82 8.86
C GLN A 231 -17.23 3.34 9.07
N GLN A 232 -18.11 4.15 8.49
CA GLN A 232 -18.14 5.60 8.71
C GLN A 232 -18.47 5.95 10.17
N LEU A 233 -19.35 5.19 10.83
CA LEU A 233 -19.62 5.33 12.25
C LEU A 233 -18.43 4.88 13.11
N GLU A 234 -17.77 3.77 12.80
CA GLU A 234 -16.58 3.30 13.49
C GLU A 234 -15.44 4.32 13.41
N ASN A 235 -15.29 4.99 12.27
CA ASN A 235 -14.33 6.08 12.07
C ASN A 235 -14.72 7.36 12.85
N ARG A 236 -16.00 7.54 13.19
CA ARG A 236 -16.53 8.66 14.00
C ARG A 236 -16.59 8.35 15.50
N ILE A 237 -16.66 7.09 15.90
CA ILE A 237 -16.73 6.68 17.30
C ILE A 237 -15.35 6.92 17.93
N PHE A 238 -15.30 7.94 18.80
CA PHE A 238 -14.12 8.39 19.51
C PHE A 238 -13.39 7.24 20.23
N ILE A 239 -14.08 6.17 20.62
CA ILE A 239 -13.53 5.06 21.39
C ILE A 239 -12.43 4.30 20.63
N LYS A 240 -12.55 4.06 19.30
CA LYS A 240 -11.45 3.41 18.55
C LYS A 240 -10.28 4.37 18.31
N ARG A 241 -10.52 5.67 18.02
CA ARG A 241 -9.46 6.70 17.99
C ARG A 241 -8.79 6.89 19.35
N PHE A 242 -9.54 6.81 20.44
CA PHE A 242 -9.06 6.95 21.81
C PHE A 242 -8.34 5.71 22.28
N TRP A 243 -8.72 4.48 21.87
CA TRP A 243 -7.94 3.27 22.15
C TRP A 243 -6.67 3.20 21.30
N LYS A 244 -6.74 3.61 20.02
CA LYS A 244 -5.55 3.72 19.15
C LYS A 244 -4.59 4.81 19.64
N TRP A 245 -5.12 5.94 20.12
CA TRP A 245 -4.35 7.01 20.77
C TRP A 245 -3.86 6.61 22.17
N TYR A 246 -4.69 6.03 23.05
CA TYR A 246 -4.33 5.59 24.41
C TYR A 246 -3.24 4.51 24.39
N ASN A 247 -3.31 3.55 23.47
CA ASN A 247 -2.25 2.57 23.26
C ASN A 247 -0.96 3.20 22.70
N HIS A 248 -1.06 4.26 21.89
CA HIS A 248 0.09 5.02 21.39
C HIS A 248 0.72 5.91 22.49
N SER A 249 -0.10 6.63 23.28
CA SER A 249 0.30 7.51 24.39
C SER A 249 0.92 6.75 25.56
N ASN A 250 0.39 5.58 25.93
CA ASN A 250 0.98 4.74 26.97
C ASN A 250 2.33 4.14 26.55
N SER A 251 2.58 3.94 25.25
CA SER A 251 3.89 3.54 24.74
C SER A 251 4.94 4.66 24.84
N ILE A 252 4.49 5.93 24.77
CA ILE A 252 5.34 7.13 24.90
C ILE A 252 5.63 7.43 26.37
N LEU A 253 4.63 7.35 27.27
CA LEU A 253 4.80 7.50 28.72
C LEU A 253 5.66 6.36 29.31
N ALA A 254 5.49 5.12 28.84
CA ALA A 254 6.35 4.00 29.23
C ALA A 254 7.81 4.17 28.74
N ARG A 255 8.02 4.87 27.61
CA ARG A 255 9.35 5.24 27.10
C ARG A 255 10.01 6.35 27.92
N ILE A 256 9.25 7.37 28.34
CA ILE A 256 9.75 8.48 29.17
C ILE A 256 10.09 8.01 30.60
N ILE A 257 9.33 7.04 31.14
CA ILE A 257 9.62 6.45 32.46
C ILE A 257 10.83 5.51 32.39
N ARG A 258 11.06 4.78 31.28
CA ARG A 258 12.25 3.94 31.11
C ARG A 258 13.55 4.72 30.93
N THR A 259 13.53 5.83 30.21
CA THR A 259 14.73 6.67 30.02
C THR A 259 15.12 7.43 31.29
N SER A 260 14.14 7.82 32.12
CA SER A 260 14.41 8.44 33.43
C SER A 260 14.93 7.43 34.47
N TYR A 261 14.48 6.17 34.44
CA TYR A 261 14.96 5.11 35.36
C TYR A 261 16.36 4.55 35.01
N GLN A 262 16.81 4.67 33.75
CA GLN A 262 18.17 4.26 33.35
C GLN A 262 19.23 5.33 33.64
N SER A 263 18.86 6.62 33.69
CA SER A 263 19.82 7.69 34.04
C SER A 263 20.16 7.75 35.55
N THR A 264 19.31 7.20 36.42
CA THR A 264 19.51 7.17 37.87
C THR A 264 20.27 5.94 38.37
N LYS A 265 20.51 4.94 37.51
CA LYS A 265 21.32 3.75 37.84
C LYS A 265 22.78 3.82 37.37
N ASN A 266 23.14 4.85 36.59
CA ASN A 266 24.51 5.09 36.09
C ASN A 266 25.14 6.38 36.68
N ARG A 267 24.73 6.77 37.89
CA ARG A 267 25.46 7.73 38.74
C ARG A 267 25.71 7.12 40.09
#